data_AF-A0A9K3CZA1-F1
#
_entry.id   AF-A0A9K3CZA1-F1
#
_cell.length_a   1.000
_cell.length_b   1.000
_cell.length_c   1.000
_cell.angle_alpha   90.00
_cell.angle_beta   90.00
_cell.angle_gamma   90.00
#
_symmetry.space_group_name_H-M   'P 1'
#
loop_
_entity.id
_entity.type
_entity.pdbx_description
1 polymer ?
#
loop_
_entity_poly.entity_id
_entity_poly.type
_entity_poly.pdbx_seq_one_letter_code
_entity_poly.pdbx_strand_id
1 'polypeptide(L)'
;MCEYVIFEAQRSNGKYNKYIKDWYPEAKGVVMSRIDYYISIDQKIDAAQQIQATINSLHIDRALTANTFFWIDVQNGQHWGSNTAANVQFIEDMVNAGNTAMAGLFSGAGANFGIQTSKSMWKRITGDNRDAFFGGLRLWYVDWTGNGDMSDFKRFGPWYQPSLKQYQGNVGMCFTHVNYDSY
;
A
#
# COMPACT_ATOMS: atom_id res chain seq x y z
N MET A 1 -8.26 -6.69 -20.38
CA MET A 1 -7.37 -5.50 -20.34
C MET A 1 -7.12 -5.21 -18.87
N CYS A 2 -5.88 -4.99 -18.42
CA CYS A 2 -5.63 -4.63 -17.02
C CYS A 2 -6.18 -3.22 -16.78
N GLU A 3 -7.11 -3.07 -15.84
CA GLU A 3 -7.76 -1.79 -15.58
C GLU A 3 -6.91 -0.87 -14.69
N TYR A 4 -5.96 -1.43 -13.95
CA TYR A 4 -5.13 -0.72 -12.97
C TYR A 4 -3.76 -1.37 -12.80
N VAL A 5 -2.85 -0.64 -12.15
CA VAL A 5 -1.54 -1.12 -11.72
C VAL A 5 -1.19 -0.52 -10.36
N ILE A 6 -0.48 -1.28 -9.53
CA ILE A 6 0.03 -0.82 -8.23
C ILE A 6 1.54 -1.02 -8.22
N PHE A 7 2.31 0.07 -8.16
CA PHE A 7 3.78 0.01 -8.18
C PHE A 7 4.37 0.03 -6.77
N GLU A 8 5.49 -0.65 -6.57
CA GLU A 8 6.31 -0.46 -5.37
C GLU A 8 6.95 0.93 -5.41
N ALA A 9 6.48 1.86 -4.59
CA ALA A 9 7.07 3.20 -4.51
C ALA A 9 8.27 3.28 -3.58
N GLN A 10 8.27 2.49 -2.51
CA GLN A 10 9.38 2.40 -1.59
C GLN A 10 9.73 0.94 -1.33
N ARG A 11 11.01 0.63 -1.39
CA ARG A 11 11.55 -0.69 -1.05
C ARG A 11 11.75 -0.80 0.45
N SER A 12 11.80 -2.02 0.97
CA SER A 12 12.00 -2.35 2.40
C SER A 12 13.35 -1.93 3.02
N ASN A 13 14.13 -1.11 2.31
CA ASN A 13 15.34 -0.45 2.79
C ASN A 13 15.18 1.08 2.81
N GLY A 14 13.93 1.56 2.79
CA GLY A 14 13.57 2.97 2.85
C GLY A 14 13.82 3.76 1.58
N LYS A 15 14.26 3.13 0.49
CA LYS A 15 14.61 3.83 -0.75
C LYS A 15 13.44 3.87 -1.71
N TYR A 16 13.21 5.06 -2.27
CA TYR A 16 12.31 5.26 -3.40
C TYR A 16 12.71 4.36 -4.58
N ASN A 17 11.70 3.79 -5.24
CA ASN A 17 11.89 2.97 -6.42
C ASN A 17 12.10 3.82 -7.67
N LYS A 18 13.38 4.07 -7.98
CA LYS A 18 13.80 4.91 -9.11
C LYS A 18 13.27 4.52 -10.50
N TYR A 19 12.68 3.32 -10.65
CA TYR A 19 12.12 2.88 -11.93
C TYR A 19 10.73 3.46 -12.21
N ILE A 20 10.06 4.02 -11.20
CA ILE A 20 8.71 4.63 -11.38
C ILE A 20 8.72 5.76 -12.39
N LYS A 21 9.80 6.56 -12.46
CA LYS A 21 9.95 7.62 -13.47
C LYS A 21 9.80 7.11 -14.91
N ASP A 22 10.14 5.83 -15.15
CA ASP A 22 10.07 5.20 -16.45
C ASP A 22 8.73 4.44 -16.59
N TRP A 23 8.30 3.71 -15.55
CA TRP A 23 7.06 2.91 -15.58
C TRP A 23 5.77 3.73 -15.59
N TYR A 24 5.74 4.87 -14.91
CA TYR A 24 4.52 5.67 -14.79
C TYR A 24 4.06 6.25 -16.14
N PRO A 25 4.94 6.90 -16.95
CA PRO A 25 4.57 7.34 -18.30
C PRO A 25 4.10 6.19 -19.21
N GLU A 26 4.72 5.01 -19.13
CA GLU A 26 4.32 3.83 -19.90
C GLU A 26 2.90 3.37 -19.53
N ALA A 27 2.61 3.25 -18.23
CA ALA A 27 1.28 2.90 -17.73
C ALA A 27 0.20 3.92 -18.14
N LYS A 28 0.55 5.21 -18.16
CA LYS A 28 -0.33 6.27 -18.69
C LYS A 28 -0.54 6.15 -20.19
N GLY A 29 0.49 5.78 -20.95
CA GLY A 29 0.44 5.61 -22.41
C GLY A 29 -0.48 4.48 -22.87
N VAL A 30 -0.64 3.43 -22.05
CA VAL A 30 -1.59 2.33 -22.29
C VAL A 30 -2.95 2.52 -21.60
N VAL A 31 -3.22 3.74 -21.11
CA VAL A 31 -4.53 4.17 -20.56
C VAL A 31 -4.99 3.34 -19.36
N MET A 32 -4.07 3.00 -18.45
CA MET A 32 -4.46 2.45 -17.15
C MET A 32 -5.41 3.43 -16.44
N SER A 33 -6.58 2.94 -16.02
CA SER A 33 -7.61 3.78 -15.39
C SER A 33 -7.24 4.19 -13.97
N ARG A 34 -6.36 3.42 -13.31
CA ARG A 34 -5.87 3.69 -11.96
C ARG A 34 -4.41 3.26 -11.80
N ILE A 35 -3.59 4.15 -11.24
CA ILE A 35 -2.21 3.89 -10.86
C ILE A 35 -2.06 4.22 -9.38
N ASP A 36 -1.87 3.19 -8.56
CA ASP A 36 -1.63 3.30 -7.12
C ASP A 36 -0.19 2.89 -6.78
N TYR A 37 0.17 3.06 -5.52
CA TYR A 37 1.49 2.68 -5.01
C TYR A 37 1.38 1.84 -3.73
N TYR A 38 2.36 0.97 -3.50
CA TYR A 38 2.57 0.37 -2.19
C TYR A 38 3.93 0.76 -1.61
N ILE A 39 4.00 0.77 -0.29
CA ILE A 39 5.15 1.23 0.50
C ILE A 39 5.64 0.05 1.34
N SER A 40 6.74 -0.59 0.91
CA SER A 40 7.47 -1.51 1.80
C SER A 40 8.27 -0.69 2.79
N ILE A 41 7.88 -0.79 4.05
CA ILE A 41 8.37 0.01 5.15
C ILE A 41 9.79 -0.37 5.59
N ASP A 42 10.50 0.58 6.20
CA ASP A 42 11.70 0.34 6.99
C ASP A 42 11.55 1.02 8.36
N GLN A 43 11.31 0.25 9.42
CA GLN A 43 11.13 0.78 10.78
C GLN A 43 12.38 1.43 11.39
N LYS A 44 13.54 1.34 10.73
CA LYS A 44 14.74 2.08 11.15
C LYS A 44 14.69 3.55 10.74
N ILE A 45 13.78 3.90 9.83
CA ILE A 45 13.52 5.26 9.40
C ILE A 45 12.24 5.73 10.08
N ASP A 46 12.21 6.99 10.48
CA ASP A 46 11.00 7.61 11.01
C ASP A 46 9.83 7.46 10.01
N ALA A 47 8.64 7.18 10.56
CA ALA A 47 7.44 6.91 9.79
C ALA A 47 7.08 8.08 8.86
N ALA A 48 7.10 9.30 9.40
CA ALA A 48 6.80 10.51 8.64
C ALA A 48 7.88 10.82 7.60
N GLN A 49 9.15 10.68 7.98
CA GLN A 49 10.28 10.90 7.08
C GLN A 49 10.22 10.00 5.84
N GLN A 50 9.98 8.70 6.00
CA GLN A 50 9.98 7.78 4.86
C GLN A 50 8.84 8.07 3.88
N ILE A 51 7.63 8.33 4.39
CA ILE A 51 6.45 8.52 3.52
C ILE A 51 6.53 9.88 2.81
N GLN A 52 6.99 10.92 3.50
CA GLN A 52 7.21 12.23 2.90
C GLN A 52 8.29 12.18 1.82
N ALA A 53 9.41 11.49 2.07
CA ALA A 53 10.46 11.32 1.06
C ALA A 53 9.96 10.59 -0.19
N THR A 54 9.13 9.56 -0.01
CA THR A 54 8.53 8.82 -1.12
C THR A 54 7.54 9.69 -1.91
N ILE A 55 6.63 10.40 -1.23
CA ILE A 55 5.66 11.30 -1.87
C ILE A 55 6.38 12.42 -2.63
N ASN A 56 7.41 13.03 -2.04
CA ASN A 56 8.21 14.07 -2.68
C ASN A 56 8.92 13.54 -3.94
N SER A 57 9.47 12.31 -3.89
CA SER A 57 10.12 11.69 -5.04
C SER A 57 9.12 11.44 -6.18
N LEU A 58 7.93 10.90 -5.87
CA LEU A 58 6.85 10.72 -6.84
C LEU A 58 6.40 12.05 -7.45
N HIS A 59 6.32 13.12 -6.65
CA HIS A 59 5.96 14.44 -7.12
C HIS A 59 7.01 15.01 -8.08
N ILE A 60 8.30 14.90 -7.74
CA ILE A 60 9.43 15.30 -8.60
C ILE A 60 9.40 14.55 -9.93
N ASP A 61 9.14 13.25 -9.89
CA ASP A 61 9.05 12.40 -11.08
C ASP A 61 7.74 12.57 -11.86
N ARG A 62 6.86 13.48 -11.44
CA ARG A 62 5.53 13.72 -12.04
C ARG A 62 4.65 12.45 -12.10
N ALA A 63 4.88 11.55 -11.14
CA ALA A 63 4.17 10.29 -10.98
C ALA A 63 3.04 10.37 -9.93
N LEU A 64 2.66 11.58 -9.54
CA LEU A 64 1.69 11.84 -8.47
C LEU A 64 0.51 12.67 -8.96
N THR A 65 -0.70 12.33 -8.53
CA THR A 65 -1.93 13.11 -8.76
C THR A 65 -2.74 13.21 -7.46
N ALA A 66 -3.73 14.11 -7.40
CA ALA A 66 -4.62 14.23 -6.25
C ALA A 66 -5.38 12.92 -5.91
N ASN A 67 -5.59 12.04 -6.89
CA ASN A 67 -6.29 10.77 -6.74
C ASN A 67 -5.35 9.58 -6.49
N THR A 68 -4.05 9.79 -6.41
CA THR A 68 -3.09 8.72 -6.14
C THR A 68 -3.39 8.08 -4.78
N PHE A 69 -3.41 6.75 -4.73
CA PHE A 69 -3.65 5.99 -3.50
C PHE A 69 -2.42 5.18 -3.11
N PHE A 70 -2.17 5.08 -1.81
CA PHE A 70 -1.02 4.41 -1.20
C PHE A 70 -1.47 3.25 -0.31
N TRP A 71 -0.79 2.12 -0.46
CA TRP A 71 -0.96 0.94 0.38
C TRP A 71 0.26 0.76 1.27
N ILE A 72 0.07 0.75 2.58
CA ILE A 72 1.15 0.41 3.52
C ILE A 72 1.24 -1.11 3.58
N ASP A 73 2.41 -1.65 3.24
CA ASP A 73 2.67 -3.10 3.26
C ASP A 73 2.91 -3.58 4.70
N VAL A 74 1.92 -4.30 5.24
CA VAL A 74 1.93 -4.91 6.57
C VAL A 74 1.91 -6.43 6.42
N GLN A 75 2.82 -6.99 5.62
CA GLN A 75 2.88 -8.42 5.33
C GLN A 75 4.15 -9.12 5.77
N ASN A 76 5.32 -8.51 5.57
CA ASN A 76 6.57 -9.18 5.91
C ASN A 76 6.98 -8.86 7.35
N GLY A 77 6.63 -9.74 8.29
CA GLY A 77 6.97 -9.60 9.70
C GLY A 77 8.47 -9.49 10.03
N GLN A 78 9.38 -9.63 9.07
CA GLN A 78 10.81 -9.33 9.25
C GLN A 78 11.11 -7.82 9.25
N HIS A 79 10.23 -7.01 8.67
CA HIS A 79 10.37 -5.54 8.66
C HIS A 79 9.70 -4.87 9.88
N TRP A 80 9.07 -5.68 10.74
CA TRP A 80 8.34 -5.21 11.92
C TRP A 80 8.98 -5.71 13.20
N GLY A 81 9.12 -4.84 14.19
CA GLY A 81 9.55 -5.17 15.54
C GLY A 81 8.51 -6.01 16.27
N SER A 82 8.90 -6.55 17.43
CA SER A 82 8.02 -7.40 18.25
C SER A 82 7.01 -6.60 19.09
N ASN A 83 7.18 -5.27 19.22
CA ASN A 83 6.26 -4.43 19.96
C ASN A 83 5.09 -4.02 19.07
N THR A 84 3.96 -4.69 19.24
CA THR A 84 2.75 -4.46 18.44
C THR A 84 2.18 -3.05 18.60
N ALA A 85 2.28 -2.44 19.78
CA ALA A 85 1.82 -1.08 20.00
C ALA A 85 2.69 -0.05 19.26
N ALA A 86 4.02 -0.25 19.25
CA ALA A 86 4.92 0.58 18.47
C ALA A 86 4.68 0.42 16.96
N ASN A 87 4.38 -0.80 16.49
CA ASN A 87 4.04 -1.06 15.09
C ASN A 87 2.74 -0.35 14.69
N VAL A 88 1.71 -0.41 15.54
CA VAL A 88 0.45 0.33 15.35
C VAL A 88 0.73 1.82 15.22
N GLN A 89 1.43 2.42 16.18
CA GLN A 89 1.77 3.85 16.14
C GLN A 89 2.52 4.23 14.86
N PHE A 90 3.48 3.41 14.45
CA PHE A 90 4.25 3.64 13.22
C PHE A 90 3.36 3.71 11.98
N ILE A 91 2.34 2.84 11.87
CA ILE A 91 1.40 2.85 10.75
C ILE A 91 0.51 4.10 10.81
N GLU A 92 0.02 4.47 12.00
CA GLU A 92 -0.78 5.69 12.18
C GLU A 92 0.00 6.94 11.77
N ASP A 93 1.26 7.04 12.21
CA ASP A 93 2.15 8.16 11.90
C ASP A 93 2.42 8.26 10.40
N MET A 94 2.63 7.12 9.71
CA MET A 94 2.76 7.07 8.25
C MET A 94 1.52 7.60 7.54
N VAL A 95 0.33 7.13 7.93
CA VAL A 95 -0.95 7.54 7.31
C VAL A 95 -1.18 9.04 7.53
N ASN A 96 -0.98 9.52 8.75
CA ASN A 96 -1.18 10.93 9.10
C ASN A 96 -0.21 11.84 8.36
N ALA A 97 1.08 11.51 8.35
CA ALA A 97 2.10 12.28 7.65
C ALA A 97 1.90 12.24 6.13
N GLY A 98 1.50 11.09 5.58
CA GLY A 98 1.22 10.93 4.16
C GLY A 98 0.02 11.74 3.70
N ASN A 99 -1.11 11.66 4.41
CA ASN A 99 -2.29 12.50 4.13
C ASN A 99 -1.96 13.99 4.22
N THR A 100 -1.17 14.40 5.22
CA THR A 100 -0.72 15.79 5.36
C THR A 100 0.12 16.23 4.16
N ALA A 101 1.06 15.41 3.71
CA ALA A 101 1.89 15.70 2.54
C ALA A 101 1.06 15.82 1.26
N MET A 102 0.08 14.92 1.05
CA MET A 102 -0.82 14.97 -0.10
C MET A 102 -1.68 16.24 -0.11
N ALA A 103 -2.25 16.62 1.04
CA ALA A 103 -3.04 17.84 1.18
C ALA A 103 -2.20 19.11 0.94
N GLY A 104 -0.91 19.09 1.26
CA GLY A 104 0.03 20.18 0.97
C GLY A 104 0.34 20.35 -0.51
N LEU A 105 0.28 19.27 -1.31
CA LEU A 105 0.55 19.30 -2.75
C LEU A 105 -0.70 19.52 -3.60
N PHE A 106 -1.86 19.01 -3.17
CA PHE A 106 -3.10 19.07 -3.93
C PHE A 106 -4.25 19.56 -3.07
N SER A 107 -4.82 20.71 -3.43
CA SER A 107 -6.04 21.21 -2.80
C SER A 107 -7.17 20.19 -3.01
N GLY A 108 -7.80 19.75 -1.92
CA GLY A 108 -8.88 18.75 -1.96
C GLY A 108 -8.40 17.29 -2.06
N ALA A 109 -7.11 16.99 -1.82
CA ALA A 109 -6.67 15.62 -1.65
C ALA A 109 -7.49 14.93 -0.53
N GLY A 110 -8.05 13.77 -0.84
CA GLY A 110 -8.81 12.97 0.13
C GLY A 110 -7.92 12.10 1.01
N ALA A 111 -8.52 11.15 1.73
CA ALA A 111 -7.75 10.09 2.38
C ALA A 111 -7.13 9.18 1.31
N ASN A 112 -5.80 9.24 1.17
CA ASN A 112 -5.07 8.57 0.08
C ASN A 112 -4.42 7.25 0.54
N PHE A 113 -4.85 6.64 1.65
CA PHE A 113 -4.15 5.52 2.29
C PHE A 113 -5.03 4.31 2.60
N GLY A 114 -4.45 3.12 2.44
CA GLY A 114 -5.00 1.82 2.84
C GLY A 114 -3.91 0.88 3.36
N ILE A 115 -4.34 -0.27 3.87
CA ILE A 115 -3.46 -1.29 4.45
C ILE A 115 -3.46 -2.53 3.58
N GLN A 116 -2.28 -3.05 3.25
CA GLN A 116 -2.11 -4.34 2.61
C GLN A 116 -1.68 -5.37 3.65
N THR A 117 -2.53 -6.37 3.91
CA THR A 117 -2.23 -7.39 4.92
C THR A 117 -3.07 -8.66 4.77
N SER A 118 -2.63 -9.73 5.43
CA SER A 118 -3.43 -10.94 5.67
C SER A 118 -3.87 -10.98 7.14
N LYS A 119 -4.90 -11.77 7.45
CA LYS A 119 -5.36 -11.96 8.85
C LYS A 119 -4.23 -12.37 9.79
N SER A 120 -3.38 -13.31 9.35
CA SER A 120 -2.26 -13.80 10.16
C SER A 120 -1.20 -12.73 10.37
N MET A 121 -0.90 -11.92 9.34
CA MET A 121 0.13 -10.89 9.44
C MET A 121 -0.34 -9.69 10.25
N TRP A 122 -1.59 -9.24 10.06
CA TRP A 122 -2.20 -8.22 10.91
C TRP A 122 -2.13 -8.63 12.39
N LYS A 123 -2.61 -9.84 12.72
CA LYS A 123 -2.55 -10.35 14.09
C LYS A 123 -1.12 -10.36 14.65
N ARG A 124 -0.15 -10.83 13.86
CA ARG A 124 1.25 -10.93 14.29
C ARG A 124 1.90 -9.57 14.50
N ILE A 125 1.65 -8.61 13.61
CA ILE A 125 2.36 -7.33 13.56
C ILE A 125 1.69 -6.31 14.48
N THR A 126 0.36 -6.27 14.56
CA THR A 126 -0.38 -5.24 15.30
C THR A 126 -1.08 -5.78 16.54
N GLY A 127 -1.01 -7.09 16.80
CA GLY A 127 -1.76 -7.71 17.90
C GLY A 127 -3.26 -7.84 17.61
N ASP A 128 -3.66 -7.87 16.33
CA ASP A 128 -5.06 -7.83 15.86
C ASP A 128 -5.76 -6.55 16.29
N ASN A 129 -5.05 -5.41 16.21
CA ASN A 129 -5.60 -4.10 16.53
C ASN A 129 -6.93 -3.83 15.79
N ARG A 130 -7.90 -3.21 16.48
CA ARG A 130 -9.26 -2.95 15.99
C ARG A 130 -9.66 -1.48 16.12
N ASP A 131 -8.70 -0.59 16.29
CA ASP A 131 -8.99 0.83 16.47
C ASP A 131 -9.72 1.40 15.26
N ALA A 132 -10.67 2.30 15.55
CA ALA A 132 -11.54 2.90 14.53
C ALA A 132 -10.75 3.70 13.49
N PHE A 133 -9.56 4.20 13.86
CA PHE A 133 -8.61 4.83 12.94
C PHE A 133 -8.37 3.97 11.69
N PHE A 134 -7.99 2.71 11.88
CA PHE A 134 -7.74 1.76 10.79
C PHE A 134 -9.04 1.31 10.10
N GLY A 135 -10.18 1.34 10.81
CA GLY A 135 -11.49 1.04 10.24
C GLY A 135 -11.94 2.02 9.16
N GLY A 136 -11.41 3.25 9.17
CA GLY A 136 -11.60 4.23 8.09
C GLY A 136 -10.71 3.98 6.86
N LEU A 137 -9.72 3.10 6.95
CA LEU A 137 -8.79 2.80 5.86
C LEU A 137 -9.28 1.62 5.02
N ARG A 138 -8.98 1.65 3.72
CA ARG A 138 -9.26 0.53 2.81
C ARG A 138 -8.33 -0.65 3.12
N LEU A 139 -8.84 -1.87 2.91
CA LEU A 139 -8.08 -3.11 3.06
C LEU A 139 -7.76 -3.72 1.69
N TRP A 140 -6.48 -3.95 1.43
CA TRP A 140 -5.97 -4.84 0.40
C TRP A 140 -5.63 -6.18 1.05
N TYR A 141 -6.58 -7.10 0.97
CA TYR A 141 -6.52 -8.41 1.61
C TYR A 141 -5.61 -9.35 0.82
N VAL A 142 -4.60 -9.91 1.48
CA VAL A 142 -3.72 -10.89 0.83
C VAL A 142 -4.05 -12.30 1.24
N ASP A 143 -4.29 -13.13 0.22
CA ASP A 143 -4.57 -14.54 0.37
C ASP A 143 -4.22 -15.33 -0.89
N TRP A 144 -3.20 -16.17 -0.83
CA TRP A 144 -2.59 -16.83 -1.99
C TRP A 144 -3.32 -18.10 -2.45
N THR A 145 -4.65 -18.13 -2.35
CA THR A 145 -5.48 -19.27 -2.73
C THR A 145 -5.63 -19.45 -4.23
N GLY A 146 -5.20 -18.47 -5.04
CA GLY A 146 -5.41 -18.46 -6.49
C GLY A 146 -6.85 -18.08 -6.89
N ASN A 147 -7.73 -17.81 -5.93
CA ASN A 147 -9.09 -17.36 -6.18
C ASN A 147 -9.24 -15.86 -5.95
N GLY A 148 -9.61 -15.11 -7.00
CA GLY A 148 -9.81 -13.67 -6.94
C GLY A 148 -11.09 -13.23 -6.23
N ASP A 149 -12.06 -14.12 -6.00
CA ASP A 149 -13.27 -13.74 -5.27
C ASP A 149 -12.99 -13.45 -3.78
N MET A 150 -13.89 -12.68 -3.15
CA MET A 150 -13.80 -12.27 -1.74
C MET A 150 -14.62 -13.17 -0.80
N SER A 151 -15.14 -14.30 -1.27
CA SER A 151 -16.08 -15.14 -0.51
C SER A 151 -15.44 -15.83 0.70
N ASP A 152 -14.12 -16.00 0.64
CA ASP A 152 -13.29 -16.57 1.70
C ASP A 152 -12.95 -15.58 2.81
N PHE A 153 -13.11 -14.28 2.58
CA PHE A 153 -12.78 -13.25 3.55
C PHE A 153 -13.52 -13.48 4.87
N LYS A 154 -12.74 -13.54 5.96
CA LYS A 154 -13.25 -13.56 7.33
C LYS A 154 -12.77 -12.31 8.05
N ARG A 155 -13.69 -11.58 8.66
CA ARG A 155 -13.42 -10.35 9.40
C ARG A 155 -12.21 -10.50 10.35
N PHE A 156 -11.32 -9.52 10.30
CA PHE A 156 -10.15 -9.40 11.17
C PHE A 156 -9.78 -7.92 11.32
N GLY A 157 -9.04 -7.58 12.38
CA GLY A 157 -8.81 -6.18 12.70
C GLY A 157 -10.12 -5.37 12.74
N PRO A 158 -10.14 -4.14 12.22
CA PRO A 158 -11.36 -3.32 12.13
C PRO A 158 -12.20 -3.58 10.86
N TRP A 159 -11.74 -4.42 9.92
CA TRP A 159 -12.36 -4.52 8.60
C TRP A 159 -13.49 -5.56 8.53
N TYR A 160 -14.61 -5.12 7.95
CA TYR A 160 -15.79 -5.94 7.70
C TYR A 160 -15.83 -6.54 6.29
N GLN A 161 -15.11 -5.93 5.35
CA GLN A 161 -14.94 -6.37 3.97
C GLN A 161 -13.63 -5.79 3.39
N PRO A 162 -12.97 -6.46 2.43
CA PRO A 162 -11.84 -5.89 1.73
C PRO A 162 -12.28 -4.95 0.60
N SER A 163 -11.37 -4.08 0.17
CA SER A 163 -11.52 -3.22 -1.02
C SER A 163 -10.79 -3.75 -2.25
N LEU A 164 -9.82 -4.64 -2.03
CA LEU A 164 -8.94 -5.23 -3.02
C LEU A 164 -8.45 -6.57 -2.44
N LYS A 165 -8.22 -7.58 -3.27
CA LYS A 165 -7.62 -8.86 -2.87
C LYS A 165 -6.39 -9.17 -3.72
N GLN A 166 -5.23 -9.42 -3.10
CA GLN A 166 -4.08 -10.02 -3.76
C GLN A 166 -4.16 -11.53 -3.61
N TYR A 167 -4.35 -12.23 -4.74
CA TYR A 167 -4.72 -13.66 -4.71
C TYR A 167 -3.72 -14.62 -5.35
N GLN A 168 -2.81 -14.10 -6.17
CA GLN A 168 -1.80 -14.93 -6.83
C GLN A 168 -0.52 -14.15 -7.05
N GLY A 169 0.63 -14.75 -6.70
CA GLY A 169 1.93 -14.12 -6.79
C GLY A 169 2.76 -14.67 -7.94
N ASN A 170 3.75 -13.88 -8.38
CA ASN A 170 4.78 -14.31 -9.32
C ASN A 170 4.23 -14.92 -10.63
N VAL A 171 3.15 -14.34 -11.16
CA VAL A 171 2.56 -14.79 -12.42
C VAL A 171 3.33 -14.15 -13.57
N GLY A 172 3.83 -14.98 -14.48
CA GLY A 172 4.47 -14.50 -15.70
C GLY A 172 3.45 -13.76 -16.57
N MET A 173 3.71 -12.48 -16.85
CA MET A 173 2.95 -11.68 -17.80
C MET A 173 3.93 -10.91 -18.67
N CYS A 174 3.93 -11.21 -19.96
CA CYS A 174 4.98 -10.75 -20.88
C CYS A 174 6.38 -11.10 -20.32
N PHE A 175 7.36 -10.21 -20.46
CA PHE A 175 8.74 -10.39 -19.96
C PHE A 175 8.91 -10.00 -18.48
N THR A 176 7.84 -9.97 -17.69
CA THR A 176 7.87 -9.62 -16.27
C THR A 176 7.04 -10.60 -15.42
N HIS A 177 7.20 -10.52 -14.10
CA HIS A 177 6.37 -11.22 -13.13
C HIS A 177 5.52 -10.20 -12.37
N VAL A 178 4.24 -10.50 -12.22
CA VAL A 178 3.27 -9.65 -11.54
C VAL A 178 2.53 -10.45 -10.48
N ASN A 179 1.97 -9.76 -9.49
CA ASN A 179 0.96 -10.33 -8.61
C ASN A 179 -0.41 -9.97 -9.19
N TYR A 180 -1.37 -10.89 -9.10
CA TYR A 180 -2.74 -10.66 -9.54
C TYR A 180 -3.61 -10.22 -8.37
N ASP A 181 -4.45 -9.24 -8.69
CA ASP A 181 -5.34 -8.57 -7.76
C ASP A 181 -6.78 -8.54 -8.31
N SER A 182 -7.77 -8.58 -7.42
CA SER A 182 -9.19 -8.37 -7.74
C SER A 182 -9.78 -7.28 -6.87
N TYR A 183 -10.48 -6.33 -7.48
CA TYR A 183 -11.37 -5.40 -6.77
C TYR A 183 -12.64 -6.07 -6.27
#